data_AF-X1SC32-F1
#
_entry.id   AF-X1SC32-F1
#
_cell.length_a   1.000
_cell.length_b   1.000
_cell.length_c   1.000
_cell.angle_alpha   90.00
_cell.angle_beta   90.00
_cell.angle_gamma   90.00
#
_symmetry.space_group_name_H-M   'P 1'
#
loop_
_entity.id
_entity.type
_entity.pdbx_description
1 polymer ?
#
loop_
_entity_poly.entity_id
_entity_poly.type
_entity_poly.pdbx_seq_one_letter_code
_entity_poly.pdbx_strand_id
1 'polypeptide(L)' 'KGVIEGETEKALLIQFNEDKEVWIPKSIIRSDYDTSAKDSTQNFLIDNWILKRNNINTN' A
#
# COMPACT_ATOMS: atom_id res chain seq x y z
N LYS A 1 -8.24 -1.03 0.93
CA LYS A 1 -7.58 -2.09 1.72
C LYS A 1 -6.47 -2.69 0.86
N GLY A 2 -5.42 -3.25 1.45
CA GLY A 2 -4.37 -3.93 0.70
C GLY A 2 -3.55 -4.87 1.58
N VAL A 3 -2.68 -5.66 0.96
CA VAL A 3 -1.76 -6.58 1.61
C VAL A 3 -0.32 -6.13 1.35
N ILE A 4 0.55 -6.21 2.36
CA ILE A 4 1.98 -5.89 2.20
C ILE A 4 2.68 -7.14 1.70
N GLU A 5 3.09 -7.12 0.44
CA GLU A 5 3.82 -8.22 -0.21
C GLU A 5 5.34 -8.08 -0.06
N GLY A 6 5.81 -6.86 0.24
CA GLY A 6 7.23 -6.59 0.37
C GLY A 6 7.55 -5.25 1.01
N GLU A 7 8.77 -5.12 1.53
CA GLU A 7 9.25 -3.91 2.18
C GLU A 7 10.69 -3.62 1.74
N THR A 8 10.97 -2.34 1.54
CA THR A 8 12.32 -1.78 1.46
C THR A 8 12.51 -0.78 2.59
N GLU A 9 13.71 -0.23 2.73
CA GLU A 9 13.97 0.85 3.69
C GLU A 9 12.97 2.02 3.54
N LYS A 10 12.59 2.38 2.30
CA LYS A 10 11.82 3.61 2.00
C LYS A 10 10.41 3.40 1.48
N ALA A 11 10.03 2.20 1.06
CA ALA A 11 8.74 1.92 0.44
C ALA A 11 8.20 0.53 0.80
N LEU A 12 6.87 0.39 0.75
CA LEU A 12 6.15 -0.88 0.86
C LEU A 12 5.58 -1.26 -0.50
N LEU A 13 5.66 -2.54 -0.84
CA LEU A 13 4.92 -3.12 -1.96
C LEU A 13 3.55 -3.52 -1.42
N ILE A 14 2.51 -2.83 -1.88
CA ILE A 14 1.14 -3.06 -1.44
C ILE A 14 0.32 -3.59 -2.62
N GLN A 15 -0.28 -4.76 -2.44
CA GLN A 15 -1.29 -5.30 -3.34
C GLN A 15 -2.66 -4.76 -2.92
N PHE A 16 -3.29 -3.95 -3.78
CA PHE A 16 -4.62 -3.38 -3.50
C PHE A 16 -5.76 -4.25 -4.04
N ASN A 17 -5.54 -4.89 -5.19
CA ASN A 17 -6.45 -5.80 -5.90
C ASN A 17 -5.64 -7.02 -6.40
N GLU A 18 -6.31 -8.12 -6.75
CA GLU A 18 -5.68 -9.39 -7.15
C GLU A 18 -4.55 -9.24 -8.20
N ASP A 19 -4.66 -8.30 -9.14
CA ASP A 19 -3.67 -8.11 -10.21
C ASP A 19 -2.81 -6.85 -10.09
N LYS A 20 -2.86 -6.13 -8.95
CA LYS A 20 -2.22 -4.81 -8.86
C LYS A 20 -1.45 -4.58 -7.57
N GLU A 21 -0.14 -4.73 -7.72
CA GLU A 21 0.88 -4.39 -6.74
C GLU A 21 1.52 -3.03 -7.06
N VAL A 22 1.70 -2.21 -6.04
CA VAL A 22 2.28 -0.87 -6.19
C VAL A 22 3.25 -0.58 -5.06
N TRP A 23 4.42 -0.04 -5.42
CA TRP A 23 5.36 0.51 -4.46
C TRP A 23 4.87 1.87 -3.95
N ILE A 24 4.58 1.93 -2.66
CA ILE A 24 4.15 3.14 -1.95
C ILE A 24 5.25 3.57 -0.98
N PRO A 25 5.81 4.80 -1.12
CA PRO A 25 6.77 5.34 -0.16
C PRO A 25 6.16 5.42 1.25
N LYS A 26 6.93 5.02 2.27
CA LYS A 26 6.47 5.06 3.67
C LYS A 26 6.11 6.46 4.14
N SER A 27 6.80 7.48 3.63
CA SER A 27 6.58 8.89 3.97
C SER A 27 5.20 9.44 3.59
N ILE A 28 4.48 8.76 2.69
CA ILE A 28 3.15 9.16 2.24
C ILE A 28 2.03 8.25 2.76
N ILE A 29 2.38 7.24 3.57
CA ILE A 29 1.42 6.43 4.31
C ILE A 29 1.16 7.15 5.63
N ARG A 30 -0.09 7.54 5.85
CA ARG A 30 -0.56 8.38 6.97
C ARG A 30 -1.31 7.57 8.03
N SER A 31 -1.26 6.25 7.94
CA SER A 31 -1.83 5.32 8.91
C SER A 31 -0.72 4.43 9.45
N ASP A 32 -0.95 3.89 10.64
CA ASP A 32 -0.15 2.76 11.12
C ASP A 32 -0.35 1.56 10.19
N TYR A 33 0.68 0.74 10.10
CA TYR A 33 0.69 -0.49 9.33
C TYR A 33 1.63 -1.50 10.01
N ASP A 34 1.33 -2.78 9.83
CA ASP A 34 2.10 -3.88 10.40
C ASP A 34 2.75 -4.70 9.27
N THR A 35 4.08 -4.61 9.15
CA THR A 35 4.85 -5.40 8.18
C THR A 35 5.16 -6.81 8.67
N SER A 36 4.91 -7.11 9.95
CA SER A 36 5.08 -8.45 10.52
C SER A 36 3.89 -9.37 10.24
N ALA A 37 2.70 -8.78 10.04
CA ALA A 37 1.48 -9.47 9.67
C ALA A 37 1.47 -9.81 8.17
N LYS A 38 2.25 -10.82 7.79
CA LYS A 38 2.27 -11.40 6.43
C LYS A 38 0.85 -11.79 6.00
N ASP A 39 0.52 -11.51 4.75
CA ASP A 39 -0.75 -11.83 4.10
C ASP A 39 -2.00 -11.24 4.78
N SER A 40 -1.81 -10.28 5.70
CA SER A 40 -2.91 -9.61 6.40
C SER A 40 -3.43 -8.43 5.59
N THR A 41 -4.74 -8.42 5.34
CA THR A 41 -5.42 -7.29 4.71
C THR A 41 -5.54 -6.12 5.69
N GLN A 42 -4.93 -4.99 5.35
CA GLN A 42 -4.88 -3.78 6.18
C GLN A 42 -5.51 -2.57 5.48
N ASN A 43 -5.94 -1.59 6.27
CA ASN A 43 -6.38 -0.30 5.76
C ASN A 43 -5.19 0.65 5.71
N PHE A 44 -4.92 1.23 4.54
CA PHE A 44 -3.88 2.24 4.38
C PHE A 44 -4.53 3.59 4.09
N LEU A 45 -4.13 4.61 4.85
CA LEU A 45 -4.42 6.00 4.51
C LEU A 45 -3.24 6.53 3.70
N ILE A 46 -3.42 6.74 2.39
CA ILE A 46 -2.36 7.13 1.47
C ILE A 46 -2.76 8.41 0.76
N ASP A 47 -1.81 9.32 0.54
CA ASP A 47 -2.06 10.55 -0.19
C ASP A 47 -2.63 10.25 -1.60
N ASN A 48 -3.83 10.76 -1.91
CA ASN A 48 -4.59 10.42 -3.11
C ASN A 48 -3.88 10.66 -4.46
N TRP A 49 -2.87 11.53 -4.50
CA TRP A 49 -2.11 11.80 -5.73
C TRP A 49 -1.36 10.57 -6.24
N ILE A 50 -0.88 9.70 -5.35
CA ILE A 50 -0.18 8.46 -5.74
C ILE A 50 -1.17 7.42 -6.28
N LEU A 51 -2.38 7.37 -5.71
CA LEU A 51 -3.44 6.45 -6.14
C LEU A 51 -3.93 6.83 -7.55
N LYS A 52 -4.14 8.13 -7.79
CA LYS A 52 -4.50 8.66 -9.12
C LYS A 52 -3.40 8.43 -10.15
N ARG A 53 -2.14 8.70 -9.80
CA ARG A 53 -0.99 8.47 -10.69
C ARG A 53 -0.88 7.02 -11.13
N ASN A 54 -1.20 6.09 -10.23
CA ASN A 54 -1.11 4.66 -10.49
C ASN A 54 -2.43 4.05 -10.96
N ASN A 55 -3.48 4.83 -11.26
CA ASN A 55 -4.82 4.32 -11.62
C ASN A 55 -5.36 3.28 -10.62
N ILE A 56 -5.13 3.48 -9.33
CA ILE A 56 -5.66 2.62 -8.27
C ILE A 56 -7.05 3.15 -7.96
N ASN A 57 -8.09 2.39 -8.36
CA ASN A 57 -9.46 2.72 -8.03
C ASN A 57 -9.84 2.02 -6.72
N THR A 58 -9.98 2.80 -5.65
CA THR A 58 -10.51 2.33 -4.37
C THR A 58 -12.01 2.62 -4.35
N ASN A 59 -12.79 1.78 -5.03
CA ASN A 59 -14.25 1.78 -4.88
C ASN A 59 -14.66 1.12 -3.55
#